data_AF-H7EM00-F1
#
_entry.id   AF-H7EM00-F1
#
_cell.length_a   1.000
_cell.length_b   1.000
_cell.length_c   1.000
_cell.angle_alpha   90.00
_cell.angle_beta   90.00
_cell.angle_gamma   90.00
#
_symmetry.space_group_name_H-M   'P 1'
#
loop_
_entity.id
_entity.type
_entity.pdbx_description
1 polymer ?
#
loop_
_entity_poly.entity_id
_entity_poly.type
_entity_poly.pdbx_seq_one_letter_code
_entity_poly.pdbx_strand_id
1 'polypeptide(L)'
;MLENYYEKSDFDKEIENYPKEKLIYIVENGYDIELIEAAFQKLSFIDEDYALTKGMEFLRNDEFDPYFQACIIDCIYQLDREKVLDCILSRTADVDFYFFEEILRRMLAYTTYEALMKMKNCKAYLNYLFEQYNKYSADEKSEMQDLLKEFVQEFHLEALWKK
;
A
#
# COMPACT_ATOMS: atom_id res chain seq x y z
N MET A 1 -10.01 -13.27 13.33
CA MET A 1 -11.01 -12.24 12.95
C MET A 1 -10.56 -10.96 13.61
N LEU A 2 -9.94 -10.05 12.85
CA LEU A 2 -9.63 -8.70 13.32
C LEU A 2 -10.85 -7.84 12.98
N GLU A 3 -11.66 -7.54 13.99
CA GLU A 3 -12.59 -6.42 13.92
C GLU A 3 -11.76 -5.14 14.01
N ASN A 4 -11.37 -4.60 12.87
CA ASN A 4 -10.89 -3.22 12.80
C ASN A 4 -12.11 -2.32 13.05
N TYR A 5 -12.22 -1.77 14.25
CA TYR A 5 -13.12 -0.66 14.56
C TYR A 5 -12.58 0.62 13.89
N TYR A 6 -12.73 0.73 12.57
CA TYR A 6 -12.77 2.03 11.93
C TYR A 6 -14.17 2.60 12.22
N GLU A 7 -14.23 3.76 12.87
CA GLU A 7 -15.46 4.55 12.89
C GLU A 7 -15.86 4.77 11.42
N LYS A 8 -17.02 4.21 11.01
CA LYS A 8 -17.54 4.42 9.66
C LYS A 8 -17.63 5.92 9.39
N SER A 9 -16.89 6.39 8.40
CA SER A 9 -16.98 7.76 7.91
C SER A 9 -18.41 8.05 7.46
N ASP A 10 -18.80 9.31 7.39
CA ASP A 10 -20.13 9.66 6.85
C ASP A 10 -20.27 9.24 5.37
N PHE A 11 -19.15 9.18 4.64
CA PHE A 11 -19.11 8.63 3.29
C PHE A 11 -19.37 7.12 3.25
N ASP A 12 -18.85 6.33 4.19
CA ASP A 12 -19.11 4.88 4.25
C ASP A 12 -20.60 4.58 4.40
N LYS A 13 -21.32 5.40 5.16
CA LYS A 13 -22.78 5.30 5.31
C LYS A 13 -23.49 5.73 4.02
N GLU A 14 -23.02 6.79 3.37
CA GLU A 14 -23.59 7.28 2.12
C GLU A 14 -23.54 6.21 1.02
N ILE A 15 -22.38 5.56 0.85
CA ILE A 15 -22.14 4.60 -0.23
C ILE A 15 -22.58 3.18 0.11
N GLU A 16 -23.07 2.92 1.34
CA GLU A 16 -23.38 1.58 1.86
C GLU A 16 -24.36 0.79 0.96
N ASN A 17 -25.23 1.49 0.24
CA ASN A 17 -26.22 0.87 -0.65
C ASN A 17 -26.02 1.21 -2.13
N TYR A 18 -24.88 1.82 -2.50
CA TYR A 18 -24.61 2.14 -3.90
C TYR A 18 -24.34 0.85 -4.68
N PRO A 19 -24.94 0.70 -5.89
CA PRO A 19 -24.62 -0.41 -6.77
C PRO A 19 -23.18 -0.28 -7.27
N LYS A 20 -22.58 -1.42 -7.62
CA LYS A 20 -21.20 -1.53 -8.08
C LYS A 20 -20.85 -0.51 -9.17
N GLU A 21 -21.73 -0.33 -10.16
CA GLU A 21 -21.52 0.58 -11.29
C GLU A 21 -21.41 2.05 -10.84
N LYS A 22 -22.16 2.42 -9.79
CA LYS A 22 -22.08 3.77 -9.21
C LYS A 22 -20.77 3.96 -8.44
N LEU A 23 -20.29 2.94 -7.74
CA LEU A 23 -19.00 2.99 -7.04
C LEU A 23 -17.85 3.12 -8.05
N ILE A 24 -17.87 2.36 -9.14
CA ILE A 24 -16.89 2.47 -10.23
C ILE A 24 -16.91 3.89 -10.81
N TYR A 25 -18.10 4.43 -11.10
CA TYR A 25 -18.23 5.79 -11.60
C TYR A 25 -17.59 6.83 -10.67
N ILE A 26 -17.79 6.69 -9.35
CA ILE A 26 -17.15 7.56 -8.34
C ILE A 26 -15.63 7.44 -8.41
N VAL A 27 -15.08 6.22 -8.44
CA VAL A 27 -13.63 6.00 -8.49
C VAL A 27 -13.00 6.55 -9.77
N GLU A 28 -13.69 6.46 -10.91
CA GLU A 28 -13.15 6.88 -12.19
C GLU A 28 -13.35 8.38 -12.50
N ASN A 29 -14.39 9.00 -11.94
CA ASN A 29 -14.83 10.35 -12.34
C ASN A 29 -15.06 11.31 -11.16
N GLY A 30 -14.85 10.84 -9.92
CA GLY A 30 -15.00 11.65 -8.73
C GLY A 30 -13.94 12.75 -8.63
N TYR A 31 -14.25 13.80 -7.87
CA TYR A 31 -13.30 14.86 -7.53
C TYR A 31 -13.04 14.94 -6.02
N ASP A 32 -13.82 14.23 -5.22
CA ASP A 32 -13.71 14.18 -3.76
C ASP A 32 -12.90 12.94 -3.38
N ILE A 33 -11.68 13.15 -2.88
CA ILE A 33 -10.71 12.08 -2.58
C ILE A 33 -11.26 11.15 -1.49
N GLU A 34 -11.93 11.70 -0.47
CA GLU A 34 -12.48 10.90 0.64
C GLU A 34 -13.61 9.98 0.14
N LEU A 35 -14.44 10.49 -0.77
CA LEU A 35 -15.49 9.69 -1.40
C LEU A 35 -14.93 8.64 -2.37
N ILE A 36 -13.87 8.96 -3.11
CA ILE A 36 -13.15 8.01 -3.97
C ILE A 36 -12.55 6.89 -3.13
N GLU A 37 -11.88 7.23 -2.03
CA GLU A 37 -11.29 6.27 -1.10
C GLU A 37 -12.35 5.31 -0.55
N ALA A 38 -13.45 5.84 0.02
CA ALA A 38 -14.53 5.01 0.56
C ALA A 38 -15.12 4.08 -0.52
N ALA A 39 -15.36 4.62 -1.73
CA ALA A 39 -15.88 3.82 -2.85
C ALA A 39 -14.89 2.73 -3.29
N PHE A 40 -13.61 3.05 -3.33
CA PHE A 40 -12.55 2.12 -3.68
C PHE A 40 -12.38 1.01 -2.64
N GLN A 41 -12.37 1.36 -1.36
CA GLN A 41 -12.33 0.41 -0.26
C GLN A 41 -13.52 -0.53 -0.31
N LYS A 42 -14.72 -0.03 -0.61
CA LYS A 42 -15.87 -0.90 -0.79
C LYS A 42 -15.71 -1.83 -2.00
N LEU A 43 -15.21 -1.32 -3.11
CA LEU A 43 -14.95 -2.11 -4.31
C LEU A 43 -13.93 -3.23 -4.07
N SER A 44 -12.93 -3.01 -3.21
CA SER A 44 -11.96 -4.07 -2.86
C SER A 44 -12.60 -5.29 -2.20
N PHE A 45 -13.77 -5.15 -1.57
CA PHE A 45 -14.51 -6.27 -0.99
C PHE A 45 -15.52 -6.94 -1.94
N ILE A 46 -16.01 -6.25 -2.97
CA ILE A 46 -17.09 -6.74 -3.84
C ILE A 46 -16.65 -7.02 -5.29
N ASP A 47 -15.51 -6.47 -5.71
CA ASP A 47 -14.87 -6.70 -7.01
C ASP A 47 -13.34 -6.56 -6.88
N GLU A 48 -12.72 -7.60 -6.32
CA GLU A 48 -11.28 -7.66 -6.06
C GLU A 48 -10.44 -7.46 -7.33
N ASP A 49 -10.87 -8.00 -8.47
CA ASP A 49 -10.15 -7.88 -9.75
C ASP A 49 -10.11 -6.44 -10.25
N TYR A 50 -11.25 -5.74 -10.18
CA TYR A 50 -11.31 -4.31 -10.49
C TYR A 50 -10.45 -3.51 -9.52
N ALA A 51 -10.59 -3.73 -8.22
CA ALA A 51 -9.87 -2.99 -7.20
C ALA A 51 -8.35 -3.18 -7.34
N LEU A 52 -7.88 -4.41 -7.53
CA LEU A 52 -6.46 -4.67 -7.77
C LEU A 52 -5.96 -3.95 -9.02
N THR A 53 -6.69 -4.04 -10.13
CA THR A 53 -6.31 -3.40 -11.40
C THR A 53 -6.25 -1.88 -11.26
N LYS A 54 -7.31 -1.27 -10.71
CA LYS A 54 -7.43 0.17 -10.60
C LYS A 54 -6.51 0.75 -9.53
N GLY A 55 -6.32 0.06 -8.41
CA GLY A 55 -5.37 0.46 -7.37
C GLY A 55 -3.94 0.45 -7.89
N MET A 56 -3.53 -0.57 -8.64
CA MET A 56 -2.22 -0.56 -9.30
C MET A 56 -2.09 0.58 -10.32
N GLU A 57 -3.17 0.98 -11.01
CA GLU A 57 -3.15 2.15 -11.89
C GLU A 57 -2.88 3.43 -11.10
N PHE A 58 -3.61 3.67 -10.01
CA PHE A 58 -3.38 4.82 -9.12
C PHE A 58 -1.94 4.88 -8.62
N LEU A 59 -1.41 3.74 -8.14
CA LEU A 59 -0.02 3.67 -7.69
C LEU A 59 0.98 3.88 -8.83
N ARG A 60 0.76 3.32 -10.02
CA ARG A 60 1.73 3.47 -11.12
C ARG A 60 1.82 4.91 -11.63
N ASN A 61 0.67 5.59 -11.68
CA ASN A 61 0.54 6.93 -12.22
C ASN A 61 0.84 8.04 -11.20
N ASP A 62 1.17 7.68 -9.96
CA ASP A 62 1.37 8.63 -8.86
C ASP A 62 0.14 9.54 -8.66
N GLU A 63 -1.06 8.95 -8.74
CA GLU A 63 -2.31 9.70 -8.63
C GLU A 63 -2.57 10.08 -7.17
N PHE A 64 -3.07 11.31 -6.99
CA PHE A 64 -3.38 11.94 -5.70
C PHE A 64 -2.15 12.08 -4.78
N ASP A 65 -2.39 12.24 -3.48
CA ASP A 65 -1.34 12.47 -2.49
C ASP A 65 -0.82 11.16 -1.86
N PRO A 66 0.31 11.21 -1.12
CA PRO A 66 0.85 10.01 -0.46
C PRO A 66 -0.10 9.33 0.51
N TYR A 67 -1.03 10.06 1.12
CA TYR A 67 -2.04 9.50 2.02
C TYR A 67 -3.01 8.61 1.25
N PHE A 68 -3.53 9.09 0.13
CA PHE A 68 -4.37 8.30 -0.75
C PHE A 68 -3.64 7.04 -1.24
N GLN A 69 -2.37 7.15 -1.63
CA GLN A 69 -1.57 6.00 -2.05
C GLN A 69 -1.41 4.95 -0.92
N ALA A 70 -1.26 5.40 0.33
CA ALA A 70 -1.24 4.55 1.50
C ALA A 70 -2.59 3.83 1.70
N CYS A 71 -3.73 4.50 1.49
CA CYS A 71 -5.05 3.87 1.54
C CYS A 71 -5.24 2.85 0.41
N ILE A 72 -4.76 3.16 -0.79
CA ILE A 72 -4.83 2.24 -1.94
C ILE A 72 -4.03 0.97 -1.67
N ILE A 73 -2.77 1.08 -1.21
CA ILE A 73 -1.96 -0.11 -0.92
C ILE A 73 -2.62 -0.93 0.19
N ASP A 74 -3.20 -0.32 1.22
CA ASP A 74 -3.90 -1.06 2.28
C ASP A 74 -5.05 -1.92 1.73
N CYS A 75 -5.81 -1.36 0.79
CA CYS A 75 -6.92 -2.05 0.16
C CYS A 75 -6.47 -3.22 -0.74
N ILE A 76 -5.39 -3.06 -1.52
CA ILE A 76 -5.04 -4.03 -2.58
C ILE A 76 -3.92 -5.00 -2.21
N TYR A 77 -3.11 -4.70 -1.19
CA TYR A 77 -1.92 -5.49 -0.88
C TYR A 77 -2.23 -6.96 -0.63
N GLN A 78 -3.28 -7.25 0.15
CA GLN A 78 -3.67 -8.62 0.47
C GLN A 78 -4.31 -9.37 -0.71
N LEU A 79 -4.87 -8.65 -1.69
CA LEU A 79 -5.48 -9.25 -2.87
C LEU A 79 -4.43 -9.98 -3.72
N ASP A 80 -3.29 -9.32 -3.99
CA ASP A 80 -2.15 -9.93 -4.68
C ASP A 80 -0.83 -9.22 -4.36
N ARG A 81 -0.21 -9.61 -3.24
CA ARG A 81 1.03 -9.03 -2.70
C ARG A 81 2.15 -8.94 -3.73
N GLU A 82 2.34 -10.00 -4.51
CA GLU A 82 3.44 -10.06 -5.48
C GLU A 82 3.20 -9.09 -6.63
N LYS A 83 1.97 -9.03 -7.19
CA LYS A 83 1.66 -8.05 -8.24
C LYS A 83 1.74 -6.61 -7.73
N VAL A 84 1.30 -6.36 -6.50
CA VAL A 84 1.35 -5.01 -5.90
C VAL A 84 2.81 -4.57 -5.71
N LEU A 85 3.68 -5.44 -5.18
CA LEU A 85 5.11 -5.15 -5.06
C LEU A 85 5.79 -5.00 -6.42
N ASP A 86 5.43 -5.81 -7.42
CA ASP A 86 5.90 -5.64 -8.81
C ASP A 86 5.48 -4.27 -9.38
N CYS A 87 4.25 -3.84 -9.08
CA CYS A 87 3.76 -2.53 -9.49
C CYS A 87 4.59 -1.41 -8.86
N ILE A 88 4.85 -1.47 -7.54
CA ILE A 88 5.67 -0.50 -6.81
C ILE A 88 7.09 -0.45 -7.36
N LEU A 89 7.70 -1.62 -7.57
CA LEU A 89 9.05 -1.73 -8.13
C LEU A 89 9.16 -1.09 -9.53
N SER A 90 8.07 -1.11 -10.30
CA SER A 90 8.02 -0.54 -11.66
C SER A 90 7.71 0.97 -11.71
N ARG A 91 7.41 1.61 -10.57
CA ARG A 91 7.06 3.03 -10.53
C ARG A 91 8.23 3.90 -10.98
N THR A 92 7.93 4.93 -11.78
CA THR A 92 8.90 5.98 -12.15
C THR A 92 8.88 7.15 -11.19
N ALA A 93 7.76 7.37 -10.49
CA ALA A 93 7.66 8.37 -9.43
C ALA A 93 8.43 7.90 -8.19
N ASP A 94 9.06 8.85 -7.50
CA ASP A 94 9.65 8.59 -6.19
C ASP A 94 8.56 8.21 -5.17
N VAL A 95 8.95 7.44 -4.16
CA VAL A 95 8.05 7.04 -3.08
C VAL A 95 8.25 8.02 -1.93
N ASP A 96 7.20 8.78 -1.62
CA ASP A 96 7.17 9.66 -0.46
C ASP A 96 7.41 8.89 0.85
N PHE A 97 7.98 9.55 1.85
CA PHE A 97 8.29 8.97 3.15
C PHE A 97 7.06 8.30 3.80
N TYR A 98 5.90 8.96 3.79
CA TYR A 98 4.68 8.41 4.39
C TYR A 98 4.22 7.14 3.67
N PHE A 99 4.24 7.15 2.34
CA PHE A 99 3.85 5.99 1.54
C PHE A 99 4.85 4.83 1.70
N PHE A 100 6.15 5.13 1.87
CA PHE A 100 7.17 4.13 2.15
C PHE A 100 6.94 3.42 3.48
N GLU A 101 6.62 4.16 4.55
CA GLU A 101 6.26 3.56 5.82
C GLU A 101 5.09 2.59 5.66
N GLU A 102 4.07 2.97 4.90
CA GLU A 102 2.91 2.12 4.70
C GLU A 102 3.24 0.83 3.93
N ILE A 103 4.13 0.89 2.93
CA ILE A 103 4.66 -0.31 2.26
C ILE A 103 5.29 -1.27 3.28
N LEU A 104 6.15 -0.76 4.17
CA LEU A 104 6.79 -1.58 5.20
C LEU A 104 5.76 -2.19 6.17
N ARG A 105 4.77 -1.39 6.60
CA ARG A 105 3.68 -1.85 7.49
C ARG A 105 2.85 -2.95 6.85
N ARG A 106 2.46 -2.81 5.58
CA ARG A 106 1.71 -3.86 4.86
C ARG A 106 2.53 -5.12 4.68
N MET A 107 3.82 -4.98 4.38
CA MET A 107 4.72 -6.13 4.31
C MET A 107 4.79 -6.86 5.65
N LEU A 108 5.04 -6.16 6.76
CA LEU A 108 5.07 -6.73 8.12
C LEU A 108 3.75 -7.42 8.51
N ALA A 109 2.62 -6.77 8.24
CA ALA A 109 1.31 -7.27 8.64
C ALA A 109 0.90 -8.54 7.86
N TYR A 110 1.26 -8.62 6.57
CA TYR A 110 0.64 -9.59 5.66
C TYR A 110 1.64 -10.47 4.90
N THR A 111 2.95 -10.35 5.16
CA THR A 111 3.97 -11.13 4.45
C THR A 111 4.89 -11.82 5.43
N THR A 112 4.84 -13.16 5.46
CA THR A 112 5.83 -13.92 6.24
C THR A 112 7.16 -13.94 5.51
N TYR A 113 8.25 -14.15 6.25
CA TYR A 113 9.57 -14.34 5.68
C TYR A 113 9.60 -15.42 4.60
N GLU A 114 8.98 -16.58 4.82
CA GLU A 114 8.97 -17.66 3.82
C GLU A 114 8.18 -17.29 2.57
N ALA A 115 7.11 -16.50 2.70
CA ALA A 115 6.36 -16.01 1.56
C ALA A 115 7.20 -15.03 0.75
N LEU A 116 7.84 -14.06 1.40
CA LEU A 116 8.72 -13.09 0.75
C LEU A 116 9.86 -13.79 0.00
N MET A 117 10.53 -14.76 0.62
CA MET A 117 11.65 -15.47 0.01
C MET A 117 11.27 -16.36 -1.18
N LYS A 118 9.98 -16.68 -1.35
CA LYS A 118 9.47 -17.41 -2.51
C LYS A 118 9.04 -16.52 -3.67
N MET A 119 8.87 -15.21 -3.45
CA MET A 119 8.50 -14.27 -4.51
C MET A 119 9.61 -14.19 -5.55
N LYS A 120 9.22 -14.16 -6.83
CA LYS A 120 10.15 -14.17 -7.97
C LYS A 120 11.16 -13.03 -7.90
N ASN A 121 10.69 -11.86 -7.48
CA ASN A 121 11.46 -10.61 -7.46
C ASN A 121 11.91 -10.18 -6.05
N CYS A 122 11.93 -11.10 -5.06
CA CYS A 122 12.28 -10.81 -3.66
C CYS A 122 13.53 -9.94 -3.50
N LYS A 123 14.64 -10.31 -4.14
CA LYS A 123 15.89 -9.56 -4.06
C LYS A 123 15.77 -8.14 -4.63
N ALA A 124 14.98 -7.97 -5.69
CA ALA A 124 14.76 -6.66 -6.30
C ALA A 124 13.93 -5.78 -5.37
N TYR A 125 12.89 -6.32 -4.71
CA TYR A 125 12.10 -5.59 -3.72
C TYR A 125 12.95 -5.12 -2.54
N LEU A 126 13.77 -6.00 -1.97
CA LEU A 126 14.63 -5.64 -0.84
C LEU A 126 15.67 -4.57 -1.22
N ASN A 127 16.28 -4.70 -2.39
CA ASN A 127 17.21 -3.68 -2.88
C ASN A 127 16.51 -2.33 -3.11
N TYR A 128 15.32 -2.35 -3.72
CA TYR A 128 14.53 -1.14 -3.95
C TYR A 128 14.20 -0.44 -2.63
N LEU A 129 13.72 -1.17 -1.63
CA LEU A 129 13.39 -0.60 -0.32
C LEU A 129 14.62 0.00 0.36
N PHE A 130 15.78 -0.65 0.25
CA PHE A 130 17.04 -0.12 0.77
C PHE A 130 17.48 1.16 0.03
N GLU A 131 17.36 1.19 -1.29
CA GLU A 131 17.69 2.36 -2.11
C GLU A 131 16.78 3.54 -1.78
N GLN A 132 15.47 3.33 -1.63
CA GLN A 132 14.53 4.37 -1.23
C GLN A 132 14.84 4.88 0.18
N TYR A 133 15.04 3.97 1.15
CA TYR A 133 15.39 4.32 2.52
C TYR A 133 16.60 5.26 2.57
N ASN A 134 17.63 5.01 1.75
CA ASN A 134 18.84 5.82 1.74
C ASN A 134 18.64 7.26 1.27
N LYS A 135 17.60 7.54 0.48
CA LYS A 135 17.29 8.89 -0.01
C LYS A 135 16.73 9.81 1.07
N TYR A 136 16.08 9.26 2.10
CA TYR A 136 15.47 10.07 3.16
C TYR A 136 16.52 10.76 4.04
N SER A 137 16.12 11.90 4.60
CA SER A 137 16.90 12.69 5.54
C SER A 137 17.16 11.95 6.85
N ALA A 138 18.08 12.46 7.66
CA ALA A 138 18.37 11.88 8.97
C ALA A 138 17.15 11.93 9.92
N ASP A 139 16.34 12.99 9.82
CA ASP A 139 15.15 13.17 10.64
C ASP A 139 14.08 12.14 10.26
N GLU A 140 13.75 12.02 8.98
CA GLU A 140 12.80 10.99 8.47
C GLU A 140 13.26 9.57 8.83
N LYS A 141 14.56 9.27 8.70
CA LYS A 141 15.12 7.98 9.11
C LYS A 141 14.97 7.73 10.61
N SER A 142 15.12 8.77 11.42
CA SER A 142 14.94 8.68 12.87
C SER A 142 13.47 8.45 13.24
N GLU A 143 12.53 9.02 12.49
CA GLU A 143 11.08 8.84 12.70
C GLU A 143 10.65 7.39 12.46
N MET A 144 11.15 6.76 11.40
CA MET A 144 10.80 5.37 11.06
C MET A 144 11.70 4.30 11.69
N GLN A 145 12.62 4.66 12.59
CA GLN A 145 13.67 3.75 13.07
C GLN A 145 13.13 2.45 13.71
N ASP A 146 12.03 2.54 14.45
CA ASP A 146 11.44 1.39 15.15
C ASP A 146 10.74 0.46 14.15
N LEU A 147 10.00 1.04 13.21
CA LEU A 147 9.37 0.31 12.10
C LEU A 147 10.42 -0.43 11.26
N LEU A 148 11.52 0.25 10.91
CA LEU A 148 12.60 -0.36 10.14
C LEU A 148 13.27 -1.48 10.93
N LYS A 149 13.50 -1.28 12.23
CA LYS A 149 14.09 -2.32 13.09
C LYS A 149 13.21 -3.57 13.15
N GLU A 150 11.91 -3.41 13.29
CA GLU A 150 10.94 -4.51 13.26
C GLU A 150 10.98 -5.22 11.90
N PHE A 151 10.92 -4.46 10.79
CA PHE A 151 11.04 -4.99 9.42
C PHE A 151 12.32 -5.81 9.22
N VAL A 152 13.47 -5.28 9.64
CA VAL A 152 14.76 -5.96 9.52
C VAL A 152 14.80 -7.25 10.34
N GLN A 153 14.20 -7.26 11.53
CA GLN A 153 14.16 -8.43 12.40
C GLN A 153 13.23 -9.52 11.84
N GLU A 154 12.02 -9.16 11.45
CA GLU A 154 11.00 -10.09 10.94
C GLU A 154 11.46 -10.76 9.63
N PHE A 155 12.18 -10.02 8.79
CA PHE A 155 12.67 -10.54 7.51
C PHE A 155 14.14 -11.00 7.52
N HIS A 156 14.80 -11.04 8.70
CA HIS A 156 16.19 -11.47 8.87
C HIS A 156 17.19 -10.74 7.95
N LEU A 157 17.06 -9.41 7.86
CA LEU A 157 17.79 -8.56 6.92
C LEU A 157 19.02 -7.86 7.54
N GLU A 158 19.49 -8.29 8.71
CA GLU A 158 20.53 -7.59 9.46
C GLU A 158 21.84 -7.46 8.66
N ALA A 159 22.14 -8.42 7.79
CA ALA A 159 23.33 -8.36 6.94
C ALA A 159 23.24 -7.30 5.83
N LEU A 160 22.02 -6.93 5.42
CA LEU A 160 21.75 -5.98 4.35
C LEU A 160 21.67 -4.53 4.86
N TRP A 161 21.19 -4.31 6.09
CA TRP A 161 20.96 -2.98 6.67
C TRP A 161 22.04 -2.48 7.66
N LYS A 162 23.12 -3.25 7.89
CA LYS A 162 24.22 -2.89 8.83
C LYS A 162 25.32 -1.98 8.24
N LYS A 163 25.04 -1.13 7.24
CA LYS A 163 26.07 -0.23 6.67
C LYS A 163 26.05 1.14 7.29
#